data_AF-A0A848H0D9-F1
#
_entry.id   AF-A0A848H0D9-F1
#
_cell.length_a   1.000
_cell.length_b   1.000
_cell.length_c   1.000
_cell.angle_alpha   90.00
_cell.angle_beta   90.00
_cell.angle_gamma   90.00
#
_symmetry.space_group_name_H-M   'P 1'
#
loop_
_entity.id
_entity.type
_entity.pdbx_description
1 polymer ?
#
loop_
_entity_poly.entity_id
_entity_poly.type
_entity_poly.pdbx_seq_one_letter_code
_entity_poly.pdbx_strand_id
1 'polypeptide(L)'
;MPSPQSASSVSSLPSNPAAQLAAASRALWSATLSLMTAFMQMQAPAHRYLLARRIARNFETLAAQECFDSGCRGSFGRLALRWQRQAEQFAPAH
;
A
#
# COMPACT_ATOMS: atom_id res chain seq x y z
N MET A 1 3.59 47.33 -6.31
CA MET A 1 3.27 46.32 -7.34
C MET A 1 3.77 44.96 -6.85
N PRO A 2 2.99 43.87 -6.98
CA PRO A 2 3.33 42.55 -6.44
C PRO A 2 4.30 41.76 -7.34
N SER A 3 5.01 40.82 -6.71
CA SER A 3 6.07 39.92 -7.21
C SER A 3 5.68 39.04 -8.40
N PRO A 4 6.65 38.38 -9.05
CA PRO A 4 6.75 36.93 -8.82
C PRO A 4 8.17 36.36 -8.94
N GLN A 5 8.66 35.69 -7.90
CA GLN A 5 9.69 34.65 -8.05
C GLN A 5 9.33 33.48 -7.14
N SER A 6 8.33 32.70 -7.57
CA SER A 6 8.14 31.34 -7.08
C SER A 6 9.15 30.46 -7.81
N ALA A 7 10.37 30.40 -7.26
CA ALA A 7 11.37 29.45 -7.71
C ALA A 7 10.81 28.04 -7.52
N SER A 8 10.61 27.35 -8.65
CA SER A 8 10.22 25.96 -8.73
C SER A 8 11.16 25.12 -7.86
N SER A 9 10.61 24.57 -6.77
CA SER A 9 11.30 23.55 -5.98
C SER A 9 11.38 22.29 -6.82
N VAL A 10 12.46 22.16 -7.60
CA VAL A 10 12.83 20.90 -8.25
C VAL A 10 13.12 19.92 -7.11
N SER A 11 12.16 19.03 -6.85
CA SER A 11 12.34 17.94 -5.90
C SER A 11 13.47 17.07 -6.41
N SER A 12 14.65 17.22 -5.84
CA SER A 12 15.79 16.33 -6.02
C SER A 12 15.37 14.94 -5.57
N LEU A 13 14.95 14.09 -6.52
CA LEU A 13 14.76 12.67 -6.26
C LEU A 13 16.09 12.13 -5.72
N PRO A 14 16.09 11.42 -4.59
CA PRO A 14 17.33 10.88 -4.06
C PRO A 14 17.89 9.87 -5.07
N SER A 15 19.06 10.16 -5.65
CA SER A 15 19.73 9.31 -6.64
C SER A 15 20.14 7.94 -6.09
N ASN A 16 20.00 7.72 -4.78
CA ASN A 16 20.28 6.47 -4.12
C ASN A 16 19.11 5.48 -4.32
N PRO A 17 19.31 4.32 -4.98
CA PRO A 17 18.25 3.33 -5.19
C PRO A 17 17.62 2.83 -3.88
N ALA A 18 18.39 2.74 -2.79
CA ALA A 18 17.86 2.34 -1.50
C ALA A 18 16.87 3.37 -0.93
N ALA A 19 17.13 4.66 -1.13
CA ALA A 19 16.24 5.73 -0.71
C ALA A 19 14.96 5.76 -1.56
N GLN A 20 15.06 5.50 -2.87
CA GLN A 20 13.90 5.36 -3.75
C GLN A 20 13.04 4.15 -3.37
N LEU A 21 13.65 3.01 -3.07
CA LEU A 21 12.96 1.82 -2.62
C LEU A 21 12.24 2.05 -1.28
N ALA A 22 12.89 2.73 -0.33
CA ALA A 22 12.28 3.11 0.94
C ALA A 22 11.07 4.07 0.73
N ALA A 23 11.21 5.06 -0.15
CA ALA A 23 10.12 6.00 -0.47
C ALA A 23 8.94 5.28 -1.15
N ALA A 24 9.21 4.40 -2.11
CA ALA A 24 8.19 3.60 -2.79
C ALA A 24 7.47 2.65 -1.81
N SER A 25 8.22 1.99 -0.93
CA SER A 25 7.66 1.10 0.10
C SER A 25 6.80 1.86 1.10
N ARG A 26 7.22 3.08 1.48
CA ARG A 26 6.42 3.95 2.35
C ARG A 26 5.14 4.42 1.66
N ALA A 27 5.21 4.79 0.38
CA ALA A 27 4.04 5.16 -0.40
C ALA A 27 3.05 3.99 -0.53
N LEU A 28 3.56 2.77 -0.77
CA LEU A 28 2.76 1.55 -0.82
C LEU A 28 2.11 1.23 0.53
N TRP A 29 2.85 1.42 1.64
CA TRP A 29 2.29 1.26 2.98
C TRP A 29 1.15 2.25 3.25
N SER A 30 1.34 3.54 2.95
CA SER A 30 0.30 4.55 3.07
C SER A 30 -0.94 4.22 2.23
N ALA A 31 -0.75 3.80 0.98
CA ALA A 31 -1.85 3.36 0.12
C ALA A 31 -2.60 2.16 0.72
N THR A 32 -1.88 1.22 1.33
CA THR A 32 -2.47 0.07 2.01
C THR A 32 -3.34 0.49 3.19
N LEU A 33 -2.87 1.43 4.01
CA LEU A 33 -3.67 1.99 5.11
C LEU A 33 -4.93 2.70 4.60
N SER A 34 -4.81 3.50 3.54
CA SER A 34 -5.99 4.15 2.92
C SER A 34 -7.01 3.13 2.42
N LEU A 35 -6.56 2.02 1.82
CA LEU A 35 -7.45 0.95 1.38
C LEU A 35 -8.13 0.24 2.56
N MET A 36 -7.41 0.00 3.67
CA MET A 36 -8.01 -0.56 4.88
C MET A 36 -9.10 0.35 5.45
N THR A 37 -8.83 1.66 5.50
CA THR A 37 -9.83 2.66 5.94
C THR A 37 -11.04 2.65 5.02
N ALA A 38 -10.84 2.65 3.70
CA ALA A 38 -11.94 2.56 2.73
C ALA A 38 -12.73 1.25 2.89
N PHE A 39 -12.07 0.13 3.15
CA PHE A 39 -12.70 -1.17 3.37
C PHE A 39 -13.63 -1.15 4.60
N MET A 40 -13.27 -0.44 5.67
CA MET A 40 -14.12 -0.28 6.86
C MET A 40 -15.38 0.56 6.58
N GLN A 41 -15.30 1.52 5.66
CA GLN A 41 -16.42 2.42 5.33
C GLN A 41 -17.37 1.84 4.28
N MET A 42 -16.88 0.95 3.40
CA MET A 42 -17.71 0.37 2.34
C MET A 42 -18.69 -0.65 2.91
N GLN A 43 -19.93 -0.65 2.40
CA GLN A 43 -20.97 -1.62 2.78
C GLN A 43 -21.19 -2.71 1.72
N ALA A 44 -20.92 -2.43 0.44
CA ALA A 44 -21.15 -3.35 -0.66
C ALA A 44 -20.17 -4.54 -0.65
N PRO A 45 -20.64 -5.81 -0.65
CA PRO A 45 -19.77 -7.00 -0.58
C PRO A 45 -18.77 -7.09 -1.73
N ALA A 46 -19.20 -6.87 -2.97
CA ALA A 46 -18.33 -6.94 -4.14
C ALA A 46 -17.18 -5.92 -4.09
N HIS A 47 -17.43 -4.72 -3.56
CA HIS A 47 -16.40 -3.71 -3.40
C HIS A 47 -15.43 -4.06 -2.27
N ARG A 48 -15.94 -4.62 -1.16
CA ARG A 48 -15.13 -5.17 -0.07
C ARG A 48 -14.21 -6.28 -0.56
N TYR A 49 -14.68 -7.17 -1.43
CA TYR A 49 -13.87 -8.21 -2.06
C TYR A 49 -12.68 -7.64 -2.83
N LEU A 50 -12.94 -6.68 -3.73
CA LEU A 50 -11.88 -6.06 -4.54
C LEU A 50 -10.86 -5.30 -3.69
N LEU A 51 -11.33 -4.58 -2.66
CA LEU A 51 -10.46 -3.87 -1.73
C LEU A 51 -9.60 -4.84 -0.91
N ALA A 52 -10.20 -5.89 -0.35
CA ALA A 52 -9.48 -6.91 0.41
C ALA A 52 -8.39 -7.59 -0.43
N ARG A 53 -8.67 -7.92 -1.70
CA ARG A 53 -7.65 -8.45 -2.64
C ARG A 53 -6.52 -7.46 -2.91
N ARG A 54 -6.84 -6.18 -3.11
CA ARG A 54 -5.81 -5.14 -3.30
C ARG A 54 -4.93 -4.99 -2.07
N ILE A 55 -5.52 -4.99 -0.88
CA ILE A 55 -4.78 -4.93 0.39
C ILE A 55 -3.85 -6.14 0.52
N ALA A 56 -4.35 -7.36 0.23
CA ALA A 56 -3.54 -8.57 0.26
C ALA A 56 -2.32 -8.47 -0.68
N ARG A 57 -2.53 -8.07 -1.94
CA ARG A 57 -1.45 -7.87 -2.92
C ARG A 57 -0.43 -6.82 -2.51
N ASN A 58 -0.86 -5.74 -1.88
CA ASN A 58 0.08 -4.72 -1.39
C ASN A 58 0.98 -5.30 -0.29
N PHE A 59 0.43 -6.11 0.62
CA PHE A 59 1.23 -6.80 1.62
C PHE A 59 2.20 -7.82 1.03
N GLU A 60 1.79 -8.58 0.01
CA GLU A 60 2.69 -9.49 -0.72
C GLU A 60 3.85 -8.71 -1.35
N THR A 61 3.54 -7.58 -1.98
CA THR A 61 4.56 -6.70 -2.56
C THR A 61 5.51 -6.18 -1.49
N LEU A 62 5.01 -5.72 -0.34
CA LEU A 62 5.84 -5.26 0.80
C LEU A 62 6.69 -6.39 1.39
N ALA A 63 6.15 -7.61 1.49
CA ALA A 63 6.88 -8.78 1.98
C ALA A 63 8.03 -9.19 1.06
N ALA A 64 7.93 -8.92 -0.24
CA ALA A 64 8.98 -9.19 -1.21
C ALA A 64 10.12 -8.14 -1.22
N GLN A 65 9.91 -6.95 -0.63
CA GLN A 65 10.93 -5.90 -0.65
C GLN A 65 12.05 -6.17 0.36
N GLU A 66 13.29 -6.21 -0.11
CA GLU A 66 14.48 -6.48 0.71
C GLU A 66 14.86 -5.32 1.65
N CYS A 67 14.22 -4.15 1.50
CA CYS A 67 14.43 -3.02 2.41
C CYS A 67 13.87 -3.24 3.82
N PHE A 68 13.06 -4.28 4.03
CA PHE A 68 12.52 -4.66 5.33
C PHE A 68 13.25 -5.87 5.91
N ASP A 69 13.36 -5.90 7.24
CA ASP A 69 13.90 -7.05 7.96
C ASP A 69 13.00 -8.30 7.78
N SER A 70 13.53 -9.46 8.16
CA SER A 70 12.80 -10.73 8.04
C SER A 70 11.54 -10.76 8.90
N GLY A 71 11.53 -10.08 10.06
CA GLY A 71 10.37 -9.92 10.93
C GLY A 71 9.24 -9.10 10.28
N CYS A 72 9.60 -7.93 9.73
CA CYS A 72 8.87 -7.14 8.74
C CYS A 72 8.13 -7.99 7.72
N ARG A 73 8.93 -8.64 6.88
CA ARG A 73 8.45 -9.42 5.74
C ARG A 73 7.56 -10.59 6.16
N GLY A 74 7.91 -11.30 7.23
CA GLY A 74 7.08 -12.37 7.77
C GLY A 74 5.71 -11.86 8.28
N SER A 75 5.69 -10.66 8.89
CA SER A 75 4.44 -10.03 9.34
C SER A 75 3.56 -9.61 8.17
N PHE A 76 4.15 -9.03 7.13
CA PHE A 76 3.43 -8.70 5.90
C PHE A 76 2.88 -9.95 5.21
N GLY A 77 3.64 -11.04 5.13
CA GLY A 77 3.15 -12.32 4.60
C GLY A 77 1.94 -12.86 5.37
N ARG A 78 1.95 -12.82 6.70
CA ARG A 78 0.79 -13.23 7.51
C ARG A 78 -0.43 -12.31 7.29
N LEU A 79 -0.21 -11.01 7.13
CA LEU A 79 -1.28 -10.05 6.86
C LEU A 79 -1.86 -10.25 5.45
N ALA A 80 -1.03 -10.51 4.44
CA ALA A 80 -1.48 -10.86 3.09
C ALA A 80 -2.43 -12.05 3.12
N LEU A 81 -2.03 -13.16 3.75
CA LEU A 81 -2.86 -14.36 3.89
C LEU A 81 -4.18 -14.11 4.63
N ARG A 82 -4.16 -13.26 5.66
CA ARG A 82 -5.38 -12.89 6.38
C ARG A 82 -6.34 -12.10 5.50
N TRP A 83 -5.83 -11.11 4.76
CA TRP A 83 -6.64 -10.31 3.85
C TRP A 83 -7.13 -11.08 2.63
N GLN A 84 -6.36 -12.07 2.16
CA GLN A 84 -6.78 -12.99 1.12
C GLN A 84 -7.99 -13.83 1.57
N ARG A 85 -7.92 -14.43 2.77
CA ARG A 85 -9.07 -15.12 3.38
C ARG A 85 -10.25 -14.19 3.63
N GLN A 86 -9.99 -12.94 4.02
CA GLN A 86 -11.03 -11.94 4.18
C GLN A 86 -11.72 -11.63 2.85
N ALA A 87 -10.97 -11.54 1.75
CA ALA A 87 -11.55 -11.34 0.43
C ALA A 87 -12.47 -12.49 0.07
N GLU A 88 -12.04 -13.73 0.27
CA GLU A 88 -12.84 -14.92 -0.03
C GLU A 88 -14.22 -14.93 0.66
N GLN A 89 -14.33 -14.36 1.87
CA GLN A 89 -15.61 -14.21 2.57
C GLN A 89 -16.61 -13.29 1.85
N PHE A 90 -16.12 -12.33 1.07
CA PHE A 90 -16.95 -11.39 0.30
C PHE A 90 -17.00 -11.74 -1.20
N ALA A 91 -16.42 -12.88 -1.60
CA ALA A 91 -16.44 -13.30 -2.99
C ALA A 91 -17.89 -13.40 -3.49
N PRO A 92 -18.20 -12.87 -4.68
CA PRO A 92 -19.53 -13.03 -5.26
C PRO A 92 -19.81 -14.53 -5.45
N ALA A 93 -20.99 -14.98 -5.02
CA ALA A 93 -21.46 -16.32 -5.29
C ALA A 93 -21.53 -16.50 -6.81
N HIS A 94 -20.85 -17.53 -7.30
CA HIS A 94 -20.64 -17.80 -8.72
C HIS A 94 -21.85 -18.49 -9.36
#